data_AF-A0A1A7XBS0-F1
#
_entry.id   AF-A0A1A7XBS0-F1
#
_cell.length_a   1.000
_cell.length_b   1.000
_cell.length_c   1.000
_cell.angle_alpha   90.00
_cell.angle_beta   90.00
_cell.angle_gamma   90.00
#
_symmetry.space_group_name_H-M   'P 1'
#
loop_
_entity.id
_entity.type
_entity.pdbx_description
1 polymer ?
#
loop_
_entity_poly.entity_id
_entity_poly.type
_entity_poly.pdbx_seq_one_letter_code
_entity_poly.pdbx_strand_id
1 'polypeptide(L)'
;RFQIPSVFTVCVNYLQKMVTKKSCLAIYRLGLMLNCARLAMAARDYIADRFEAIAKDNDFLELASPELFAIIGADALNVEREEVVFEALMRWIRKD
;
A
#
# COMPACT_ATOMS: atom_id res chain seq x y z
N ARG A 1 1.32 0.60 -25.94
CA ARG A 1 0.60 1.09 -24.74
C ARG A 1 -0.32 2.22 -25.21
N PHE A 2 -1.63 2.00 -25.32
CA PHE A 2 -2.55 3.07 -25.72
C PHE A 2 -2.71 4.04 -24.55
N GLN A 3 -2.26 5.28 -24.72
CA GLN A 3 -2.39 6.34 -23.71
C GLN A 3 -3.61 7.19 -24.06
N ILE A 4 -4.78 6.78 -23.59
CA ILE A 4 -5.98 7.61 -23.65
C ILE A 4 -6.15 8.23 -22.26
N PRO A 5 -5.75 9.50 -22.06
CA PRO A 5 -5.69 10.11 -20.72
C PRO A 5 -7.04 10.14 -20.01
N SER A 6 -8.13 10.29 -20.76
CA SER A 6 -9.49 10.28 -20.21
C SER A 6 -9.86 8.91 -19.61
N VAL A 7 -9.59 7.81 -20.33
CA VAL A 7 -9.82 6.44 -19.84
C VAL A 7 -8.95 6.16 -18.63
N PHE A 8 -7.67 6.55 -18.68
CA PHE A 8 -6.76 6.38 -17.54
C PHE A 8 -7.29 7.08 -16.29
N THR A 9 -7.76 8.32 -16.43
CA THR A 9 -8.33 9.12 -15.33
C THR A 9 -9.56 8.44 -14.73
N VAL A 10 -10.47 7.91 -15.56
CA VAL A 10 -11.65 7.19 -15.11
C VAL A 10 -11.27 5.92 -14.33
N CYS A 11 -10.32 5.14 -14.84
CA CYS A 11 -9.82 3.94 -14.16
C CYS A 11 -9.19 4.26 -12.81
N VAL A 12 -8.36 5.31 -12.72
CA VAL A 12 -7.76 5.74 -11.44
C VAL A 12 -8.84 6.12 -10.45
N ASN A 13 -9.84 6.91 -10.86
CA ASN A 13 -10.94 7.32 -10.00
C ASN A 13 -11.77 6.13 -9.50
N TYR A 14 -11.99 5.12 -10.36
CA TYR A 14 -12.65 3.89 -9.98
C TYR A 14 -11.83 3.10 -8.96
N LEU A 15 -10.53 2.87 -9.24
CA LEU A 15 -9.64 2.12 -8.36
C LEU A 15 -9.50 2.76 -6.98
N GLN A 16 -9.45 4.10 -6.90
CA GLN A 16 -9.44 4.82 -5.63
C GLN A 16 -10.68 4.50 -4.77
N LYS A 17 -11.86 4.33 -5.36
CA LYS A 17 -13.08 3.93 -4.65
C LYS A 17 -13.10 2.45 -4.26
N MET A 18 -12.28 1.64 -4.90
CA MET A 18 -12.17 0.19 -4.66
C MET A 18 -11.02 -0.16 -3.71
N VAL A 19 -10.40 0.83 -3.05
CA VAL A 19 -9.40 0.59 -1.99
C VAL A 19 -10.14 0.05 -0.77
N THR A 20 -9.85 -1.21 -0.45
CA THR A 20 -10.41 -1.94 0.70
C THR A 20 -9.29 -2.70 1.40
N LYS A 21 -9.56 -3.31 2.56
CA LYS A 21 -8.56 -4.14 3.27
C LYS A 21 -7.94 -5.22 2.35
N LYS A 22 -8.74 -5.87 1.51
CA LYS A 22 -8.28 -6.95 0.62
C LYS A 22 -7.55 -6.47 -0.64
N SER A 23 -7.84 -5.25 -1.10
CA SER A 23 -7.34 -4.75 -2.40
C SER A 23 -6.23 -3.70 -2.25
N CYS A 24 -6.04 -3.12 -1.06
CA CYS A 24 -5.17 -1.97 -0.86
C CYS A 24 -3.71 -2.22 -1.28
N LEU A 25 -3.10 -3.35 -0.91
CA LEU A 25 -1.72 -3.68 -1.29
C LEU A 25 -1.56 -3.86 -2.81
N ALA A 26 -2.52 -4.55 -3.44
CA ALA A 26 -2.52 -4.73 -4.89
C ALA A 26 -2.70 -3.40 -5.64
N ILE A 27 -3.62 -2.53 -5.17
CA ILE A 27 -3.85 -1.21 -5.75
C ILE A 27 -2.63 -0.28 -5.53
N TYR A 28 -1.98 -0.38 -4.37
CA TYR A 28 -0.74 0.33 -4.09
C TYR A 28 0.36 -0.02 -5.10
N ARG A 29 0.65 -1.31 -5.27
CA ARG A 29 1.63 -1.81 -6.25
C ARG A 29 1.25 -1.43 -7.68
N LEU A 30 -0.04 -1.47 -8.02
CA LEU A 30 -0.53 -1.02 -9.32
C LEU A 30 -0.28 0.49 -9.53
N GLY A 31 -0.49 1.31 -8.50
CA GLY A 31 -0.16 2.74 -8.53
C GLY A 31 1.33 2.98 -8.80
N LEU A 32 2.22 2.22 -8.16
CA LEU A 32 3.66 2.26 -8.40
C LEU A 32 4.01 1.83 -9.83
N MET A 33 3.50 0.69 -10.29
CA MET A 33 3.73 0.15 -11.64
C MET A 33 3.27 1.11 -12.75
N LEU A 34 2.18 1.84 -12.51
CA LEU A 34 1.64 2.80 -13.47
C LEU A 34 2.31 4.19 -13.38
N ASN A 35 3.23 4.41 -12.44
CA ASN A 35 3.74 5.73 -12.05
C ASN A 35 2.60 6.72 -11.73
N CYS A 36 1.52 6.22 -11.13
CA CYS A 36 0.35 7.01 -10.74
C CYS A 36 0.44 7.33 -9.24
N ALA A 37 1.19 8.38 -8.89
CA ALA A 37 1.38 8.79 -7.51
C ALA A 37 0.06 8.98 -6.76
N ARG A 38 -0.96 9.56 -7.42
CA ARG A 38 -2.29 9.76 -6.83
C ARG A 38 -2.97 8.46 -6.37
N LEU A 39 -2.83 7.38 -7.15
CA LEU A 39 -3.39 6.08 -6.80
C LEU A 39 -2.56 5.39 -5.71
N ALA A 40 -1.23 5.42 -5.85
CA ALA A 40 -0.31 4.83 -4.87
C ALA A 40 -0.47 5.48 -3.50
N MET A 41 -0.52 6.81 -3.43
CA MET A 41 -0.72 7.55 -2.17
C MET A 41 -2.06 7.23 -1.54
N ALA A 42 -3.16 7.27 -2.30
CA ALA A 42 -4.48 6.93 -1.75
C ALA A 42 -4.55 5.52 -1.14
N ALA A 43 -3.90 4.54 -1.79
CA ALA A 43 -3.80 3.19 -1.24
C ALA A 43 -2.85 3.10 -0.04
N ARG A 44 -1.71 3.79 -0.09
CA ARG A 44 -0.73 3.85 1.02
C ARG A 44 -1.32 4.51 2.25
N ASP A 45 -2.06 5.61 2.11
CA ASP A 45 -2.71 6.30 3.23
C ASP A 45 -3.77 5.40 3.88
N TYR A 46 -4.54 4.67 3.06
CA TYR A 46 -5.46 3.66 3.58
C TYR A 46 -4.75 2.53 4.32
N ILE A 47 -3.60 2.08 3.82
CA ILE A 47 -2.77 1.07 4.48
C ILE A 47 -2.23 1.61 5.80
N ALA A 48 -1.70 2.83 5.80
CA ALA A 48 -1.10 3.49 6.94
C ALA A 48 -2.13 3.69 8.07
N ASP A 49 -3.35 4.10 7.74
CA ASP A 49 -4.46 4.25 8.69
C ASP A 49 -4.93 2.92 9.33
N ARG A 50 -4.66 1.79 8.67
CA ARG A 50 -5.08 0.44 9.10
C ARG A 50 -3.90 -0.52 9.22
N PHE A 51 -2.72 0.01 9.51
CA PHE A 51 -1.46 -0.72 9.37
C PHE A 51 -1.49 -2.02 10.15
N GLU A 52 -1.90 -2.01 11.41
CA GLU A 52 -1.88 -3.20 12.27
C GLU A 52 -2.74 -4.35 11.74
N ALA A 53 -3.86 -4.03 11.08
CA ALA A 53 -4.76 -5.02 10.52
C ALA A 53 -4.24 -5.60 9.19
N ILE A 54 -3.44 -4.82 8.46
CA ILE A 54 -2.88 -5.19 7.15
C ILE A 54 -1.53 -5.88 7.30
N ALA A 55 -0.70 -5.45 8.26
CA ALA A 55 0.60 -6.04 8.58
C ALA A 55 0.50 -7.50 9.05
N LYS A 56 -0.69 -7.92 9.52
CA LYS A 56 -1.01 -9.31 9.88
C LYS A 56 -1.35 -10.19 8.68
N ASP A 57 -1.70 -9.61 7.54
CA ASP A 57 -2.01 -10.36 6.33
C ASP A 57 -0.73 -11.01 5.74
N ASN A 58 -0.89 -12.07 4.95
CA ASN A 58 0.24 -12.73 4.27
C ASN A 58 0.67 -11.95 3.03
N ASP A 59 -0.26 -11.25 2.36
CA ASP A 59 0.02 -10.41 1.20
C ASP A 59 1.01 -9.26 1.53
N PHE A 60 1.02 -8.82 2.79
CA PHE A 60 1.97 -7.84 3.31
C PHE A 60 3.40 -8.38 3.26
N LEU A 61 3.58 -9.67 3.49
CA LEU A 61 4.88 -10.32 3.44
C LEU A 61 5.41 -10.50 2.02
N GLU A 62 4.62 -10.18 0.98
CA GLU A 62 5.06 -10.18 -0.42
C GLU A 62 5.58 -8.79 -0.86
N LEU A 63 5.59 -7.80 0.02
CA LEU A 63 6.06 -6.45 -0.32
C LEU A 63 7.56 -6.47 -0.60
N ALA A 64 7.99 -5.80 -1.66
CA ALA A 64 9.42 -5.55 -1.87
C ALA A 64 9.92 -4.54 -0.82
N SER A 65 11.21 -4.57 -0.48
CA SER A 65 11.80 -3.65 0.49
C SER A 65 11.42 -2.17 0.27
N PRO A 66 11.53 -1.58 -0.95
CA PRO A 66 11.13 -0.18 -1.13
C PRO A 66 9.63 0.08 -0.93
N GLU A 67 8.78 -0.91 -1.22
CA GLU A 67 7.34 -0.82 -0.99
C GLU A 67 7.03 -0.78 0.51
N LEU A 68 7.66 -1.67 1.27
CA LEU A 68 7.53 -1.74 2.73
C LEU A 68 8.04 -0.46 3.41
N PHE A 69 9.25 -0.01 3.07
CA PHE A 69 9.84 1.20 3.65
C PHE A 69 8.98 2.44 3.40
N ALA A 70 8.37 2.55 2.22
CA ALA A 70 7.42 3.60 1.94
C ALA A 70 6.20 3.52 2.86
N ILE A 71 5.65 2.34 3.14
CA ILE A 71 4.49 2.20 4.04
C ILE A 71 4.86 2.55 5.49
N ILE A 72 5.92 1.94 6.04
CA ILE A 72 6.28 2.12 7.46
C ILE A 72 6.93 3.49 7.76
N GLY A 73 7.45 4.16 6.74
CA GLY A 73 7.98 5.53 6.84
C GLY A 73 6.94 6.60 6.50
N ALA A 74 5.64 6.28 6.51
CA ALA A 74 4.60 7.26 6.22
C ALA A 74 4.28 8.13 7.42
N ASP A 75 4.23 9.45 7.22
CA ASP A 75 3.79 10.40 8.24
C ASP A 75 2.35 10.12 8.71
N ALA A 76 1.53 9.52 7.85
CA ALA A 76 0.16 9.11 8.16
C ALA A 76 0.04 7.71 8.81
N LEU A 77 1.16 7.08 9.19
CA LEU A 77 1.16 5.76 9.80
C LEU A 77 0.46 5.80 11.16
N ASN A 78 -0.69 5.13 11.24
CA ASN A 78 -1.52 5.09 12.43
C ASN A 78 -1.30 3.77 13.16
N VAL A 79 -0.48 3.81 14.20
CA VAL A 79 -0.16 2.68 15.07
C VAL A 79 -0.22 3.14 16.52
N GLU A 80 -0.67 2.27 17.42
CA GLU A 80 -0.71 2.61 18.84
C GLU A 80 0.70 2.69 19.45
N ARG A 81 1.62 1.84 18.96
CA ARG A 81 2.98 1.73 19.47
C ARG A 81 3.97 1.39 18.37
N GLU A 82 5.20 1.92 18.47
CA GLU A 82 6.27 1.64 17.51
C GLU A 82 6.67 0.15 17.48
N GLU A 83 6.45 -0.59 18.58
CA GLU A 83 6.75 -2.04 18.60
C GLU A 83 5.93 -2.80 17.55
N VAL A 84 4.73 -2.34 17.18
CA VAL A 84 3.91 -2.98 16.14
C VAL A 84 4.60 -2.92 14.77
N VAL A 85 5.24 -1.80 14.46
CA VAL A 85 5.99 -1.61 13.21
C VAL A 85 7.24 -2.48 13.23
N PHE A 86 7.95 -2.53 14.36
CA PHE A 86 9.13 -3.36 14.55
C PHE A 86 8.79 -4.85 14.38
N GLU A 87 7.73 -5.34 15.02
CA GLU A 87 7.28 -6.73 14.90
C GLU A 87 6.86 -7.09 13.47
N ALA A 88 6.15 -6.20 12.79
CA ALA A 88 5.77 -6.38 11.40
C ALA A 88 7.00 -6.47 10.48
N LEU A 89 7.99 -5.61 10.68
CA LEU A 89 9.26 -5.64 9.95
C LEU A 89 10.02 -6.93 10.22
N MET A 90 10.14 -7.37 11.48
CA MET A 90 10.81 -8.62 11.84
C MET A 90 10.10 -9.84 11.24
N ARG A 91 8.76 -9.83 11.20
CA ARG A 91 7.97 -10.88 10.54
C ARG A 91 8.22 -10.91 9.03
N TRP A 92 8.29 -9.74 8.40
CA TRP A 92 8.59 -9.60 6.97
C TRP A 92 9.99 -10.14 6.64
N ILE A 93 11.02 -9.72 7.39
CA ILE A 93 12.42 -10.17 7.21
C ILE A 93 12.54 -11.70 7.33
N ARG A 94 11.82 -12.33 8.27
CA ARG A 94 11.90 -13.78 8.50
C ARG A 94 11.31 -14.64 7.38
N LYS A 95 10.56 -14.04 6.47
CA LYS A 95 10.01 -14.76 5.31
C LYS A 95 11.01 -14.85 4.16
N ASP A 96 11.92 -13.89 4.06
CA ASP A 96 13.01 -13.86 3.08
C ASP A 96 14.19 -14.76 3.48
#